data_AF-A0A962YUS1-F1
#
_entry.id   AF-A0A962YUS1-F1
#
_cell.length_a   1.000
_cell.length_b   1.000
_cell.length_c   1.000
_cell.angle_alpha   90.00
_cell.angle_beta   90.00
_cell.angle_gamma   90.00
#
_symmetry.space_group_name_H-M   'P 1'
#
loop_
_entity.id
_entity.type
_entity.pdbx_description
1 polymer ?
#
loop_
_entity_poly.entity_id
_entity_poly.type
_entity_poly.pdbx_seq_one_letter_code
_entity_poly.pdbx_strand_id
1 'polypeptide(L)'
;MASLKKLQVTSKLGPKFTIESRIRDHVVYVDQPTPGGANKGPTPLEYLFVALAGCIGSIARIVATQRRLNVRGMEITVEGELDGEVLMGKS
;
A
#
# COMPACT_ATOMS: atom_id res chain seq x y z
N MET A 1 3.81 -21.54 21.43
CA MET A 1 3.05 -20.33 21.81
C MET A 1 3.13 -19.34 20.67
N ALA A 2 2.00 -18.82 20.17
CA ALA A 2 2.02 -17.83 19.10
C ALA A 2 2.66 -16.54 19.61
N SER A 3 3.79 -16.12 19.01
CA SER A 3 4.37 -14.80 19.23
C SER A 3 3.54 -13.78 18.46
N LEU A 4 2.50 -13.25 19.12
CA LEU A 4 1.67 -12.21 18.54
C LEU A 4 2.44 -10.89 18.53
N LYS A 5 2.64 -10.33 17.34
CA LYS A 5 3.21 -8.99 17.17
C LYS A 5 2.07 -8.01 16.88
N LYS A 6 1.91 -7.00 17.72
CA LYS A 6 1.00 -5.89 17.44
C LYS A 6 1.60 -5.03 16.33
N LEU A 7 0.87 -4.89 15.23
CA LEU A 7 1.18 -3.92 14.18
C LEU A 7 0.34 -2.66 14.44
N GLN A 8 1.00 -1.52 14.52
CA GLN A 8 0.36 -0.23 14.73
C GLN A 8 1.08 0.83 13.91
N VAL A 9 0.30 1.73 13.31
CA VAL A 9 0.78 2.91 12.58
C VAL A 9 0.08 4.13 13.17
N THR A 10 0.82 5.22 13.29
CA THR A 10 0.27 6.53 13.66
C THR A 10 0.62 7.52 12.57
N SER A 11 -0.40 8.26 12.15
CA SER A 11 -0.33 9.18 11.02
C SER A 11 -0.80 10.57 11.44
N LYS A 12 -0.22 11.60 10.84
CA LYS A 12 -0.59 13.00 11.06
C LYS A 12 -1.14 13.58 9.77
N LEU A 13 -2.26 14.28 9.88
CA LEU A 13 -2.83 15.05 8.78
C LEU A 13 -2.04 16.36 8.64
N GLY A 14 -1.50 16.57 7.44
CA GLY A 14 -0.86 17.82 7.02
C GLY A 14 -1.82 18.71 6.21
N PRO A 15 -1.29 19.76 5.55
CA PRO A 15 -2.10 20.61 4.69
C PRO A 15 -2.63 19.85 3.46
N LYS A 16 -3.79 20.29 2.94
CA LYS A 16 -4.56 19.59 1.88
C LYS A 16 -4.92 18.16 2.29
N PHE A 17 -4.50 17.16 1.50
CA PHE A 17 -4.71 15.73 1.76
C PHE A 17 -3.41 14.97 2.08
N THR A 18 -2.30 15.69 2.31
CA THR A 18 -1.04 15.04 2.66
C THR A 18 -1.14 14.44 4.07
N ILE A 19 -1.00 13.12 4.18
CA ILE A 19 -0.97 12.37 5.44
C ILE A 19 0.45 11.81 5.61
N GLU A 20 1.14 12.21 6.67
CA GLU A 20 2.46 11.68 7.02
C GLU A 20 2.32 10.53 8.01
N SER A 21 2.85 9.36 7.68
CA SER A 21 2.88 8.19 8.55
C SER A 21 4.33 7.81 8.87
N ARG A 22 4.61 7.51 10.14
CA ARG A 22 5.94 7.02 10.56
C ARG A 22 5.84 5.54 10.94
N ILE A 23 6.62 4.71 10.26
CA ILE A 23 6.60 3.26 10.40
C ILE A 23 8.03 2.77 10.56
N ARG A 24 8.43 2.42 11.79
CA ARG A 24 9.85 2.17 12.13
C ARG A 24 10.69 3.38 11.70
N ASP A 25 11.71 3.17 10.88
CA ASP A 25 12.62 4.21 10.38
C ASP A 25 12.16 4.81 9.03
N HIS A 26 10.96 4.46 8.56
CA HIS A 26 10.40 4.96 7.31
C HIS A 26 9.37 6.06 7.54
N VAL A 27 9.43 7.08 6.70
CA VAL A 27 8.38 8.08 6.53
C VAL A 27 7.64 7.78 5.24
N VAL A 28 6.32 7.67 5.32
CA VAL A 28 5.44 7.37 4.18
C VAL A 28 4.42 8.49 4.07
N TYR A 29 4.26 9.02 2.86
CA TYR A 29 3.25 10.03 2.55
C TYR A 29 2.12 9.38 1.78
N VAL A 30 0.90 9.58 2.26
CA VAL A 30 -0.32 9.32 1.49
C VAL A 30 -0.86 10.66 1.05
N ASP A 31 -1.14 10.86 -0.24
CA ASP A 31 -1.63 12.13 -0.76
C ASP A 31 -2.49 11.93 -2.01
N GLN A 32 -3.04 13.02 -2.53
CA GLN A 32 -3.78 13.05 -3.79
C GLN A 32 -2.97 13.77 -4.88
N PRO A 33 -3.16 13.42 -6.16
CA PRO A 33 -2.61 14.18 -7.28
C PRO A 33 -3.07 15.65 -7.26
N THR A 34 -2.30 16.55 -7.86
CA THR A 34 -2.74 17.94 -8.07
C THR A 34 -3.88 18.00 -9.09
N PRO A 35 -4.87 18.91 -8.94
CA PRO A 35 -4.96 19.96 -7.91
C PRO A 35 -5.56 19.49 -6.58
N GLY A 36 -6.09 18.27 -6.49
CA GLY A 36 -6.74 17.72 -5.30
C GLY A 36 -5.83 17.73 -4.07
N GLY A 37 -4.59 17.26 -4.20
CA GLY A 37 -3.60 17.23 -3.12
C GLY A 37 -2.31 18.01 -3.43
N ALA A 38 -1.19 17.54 -2.88
CA ALA A 38 0.15 18.08 -3.14
C ALA A 38 1.06 17.10 -3.90
N ASN A 39 0.53 15.95 -4.34
CA ASN A 39 1.27 14.90 -5.06
C ASN A 39 2.57 14.46 -4.32
N LYS A 40 2.56 14.46 -2.99
CA LYS A 40 3.74 14.09 -2.17
C LYS A 40 3.92 12.58 -1.99
N GLY A 41 2.91 11.80 -2.34
CA GLY A 41 2.95 10.35 -2.30
C GLY A 41 1.70 9.75 -2.95
N PRO A 42 1.67 8.43 -3.14
CA PRO A 42 0.52 7.71 -3.68
C PRO A 42 -0.76 7.91 -2.87
N THR A 43 -1.88 7.66 -3.52
CA THR A 43 -3.20 7.64 -2.90
C THR A 43 -3.35 6.44 -1.96
N PRO A 44 -4.33 6.46 -1.01
CA PRO A 44 -4.58 5.32 -0.14
C PRO A 44 -4.85 4.01 -0.90
N LEU A 45 -5.57 4.09 -2.04
CA LEU A 45 -5.92 2.91 -2.84
C LEU A 45 -4.72 2.35 -3.59
N GLU A 46 -3.83 3.20 -4.11
CA GLU A 46 -2.58 2.73 -4.70
C GLU A 46 -1.68 2.07 -3.66
N TYR A 47 -1.62 2.61 -2.43
CA TYR A 47 -0.94 1.94 -1.32
C TYR A 47 -1.54 0.58 -0.97
N LEU A 48 -2.87 0.43 -1.07
CA LEU A 48 -3.52 -0.86 -0.89
C LEU A 48 -3.07 -1.87 -1.96
N PHE A 49 -2.98 -1.46 -3.22
CA PHE A 49 -2.48 -2.31 -4.30
C PHE A 49 -1.00 -2.67 -4.13
N VAL A 50 -0.16 -1.71 -3.72
CA VAL A 50 1.25 -1.97 -3.36
C VAL A 50 1.35 -2.97 -2.22
N ALA A 51 0.53 -2.82 -1.17
CA ALA A 51 0.51 -3.74 -0.04
C ALA A 51 0.07 -5.15 -0.47
N LEU A 52 -0.96 -5.26 -1.32
CA LEU A 52 -1.44 -6.54 -1.84
C LEU A 52 -0.39 -7.23 -2.70
N ALA A 53 0.22 -6.51 -3.66
CA ALA A 53 1.30 -7.03 -4.49
C ALA A 53 2.49 -7.48 -3.63
N GLY A 54 2.87 -6.68 -2.63
CA GLY A 54 3.92 -7.00 -1.67
C GLY A 54 3.63 -8.26 -0.85
N CYS A 55 2.41 -8.43 -0.38
CA CYS A 55 1.97 -9.65 0.32
C CYS A 55 2.08 -10.89 -0.58
N ILE A 56 1.55 -10.81 -1.81
CA ILE A 56 1.58 -11.91 -2.79
C ILE A 56 3.03 -12.28 -3.10
N GLY A 57 3.88 -11.30 -3.44
CA GLY A 57 5.29 -11.53 -3.78
C GLY A 57 6.08 -12.11 -2.61
N SER A 58 5.85 -11.64 -1.39
CA SER A 58 6.50 -12.16 -0.18
C SER A 58 6.14 -13.62 0.08
N ILE A 59 4.86 -13.97 0.00
CA ILE A 59 4.39 -15.35 0.20
C ILE A 59 4.91 -16.24 -0.93
N ALA A 60 4.86 -15.77 -2.19
CA ALA A 60 5.36 -16.53 -3.32
C ALA A 60 6.86 -16.85 -3.18
N ARG A 61 7.67 -15.90 -2.72
CA ARG A 61 9.10 -16.14 -2.42
C ARG A 61 9.30 -17.18 -1.32
N ILE A 62 8.50 -17.13 -0.25
CA ILE A 62 8.56 -18.11 0.84
C ILE A 62 8.27 -19.51 0.30
N VAL A 63 7.19 -19.67 -0.47
CA VAL A 63 6.79 -20.97 -1.03
C VAL A 63 7.82 -21.48 -2.03
N ALA A 64 8.34 -20.63 -2.92
CA ALA A 64 9.39 -21.01 -3.87
C ALA A 64 10.65 -21.53 -3.16
N THR A 65 11.05 -20.88 -2.08
CA THR A 65 12.19 -21.29 -1.25
C THR A 65 11.93 -22.64 -0.58
N GLN A 66 10.77 -22.81 0.05
CA GLN A 66 10.40 -24.07 0.73
C GLN A 66 10.33 -25.26 -0.24
N ARG A 67 9.87 -25.03 -1.47
CA ARG A 67 9.73 -26.05 -2.51
C ARG A 67 10.96 -26.19 -3.42
N ARG A 68 12.05 -25.44 -3.14
CA ARG A 68 13.29 -25.45 -3.92
C ARG A 68 13.07 -25.14 -5.42
N LEU A 69 12.12 -24.25 -5.72
CA LEU A 69 11.86 -23.80 -7.09
C LEU A 69 12.91 -22.76 -7.51
N ASN A 70 13.47 -22.91 -8.72
CA ASN A 70 14.43 -21.96 -9.26
C ASN A 70 13.73 -20.75 -9.93
N VAL A 71 13.19 -19.84 -9.13
CA VAL A 71 12.50 -18.62 -9.60
C VAL A 71 13.52 -17.49 -9.83
N ARG A 72 13.64 -17.04 -11.08
CA ARG A 72 14.58 -15.96 -11.48
C ARG A 72 14.00 -14.55 -11.37
N GLY A 73 12.67 -14.42 -11.40
CA GLY A 73 11.97 -13.14 -11.34
C GLY A 73 10.47 -13.34 -11.17
N MET A 74 9.79 -12.30 -10.68
CA MET A 74 8.34 -12.25 -10.54
C MET A 74 7.89 -10.80 -10.69
N GLU A 75 6.94 -10.56 -11.58
CA GLU A 75 6.25 -9.29 -11.75
C GLU A 75 4.79 -9.50 -11.36
N ILE A 76 4.21 -8.53 -10.64
CA ILE A 76 2.86 -8.62 -10.10
C ILE A 76 2.15 -7.32 -10.46
N THR A 77 1.06 -7.46 -11.22
CA THR A 77 0.15 -6.36 -11.54
C THR A 77 -1.13 -6.52 -10.73
N VAL A 78 -1.56 -5.43 -10.10
CA VAL A 78 -2.83 -5.36 -9.37
C VAL A 78 -3.63 -4.22 -9.98
N GLU A 79 -4.85 -4.53 -10.39
CA GLU A 79 -5.78 -3.59 -11.00
C GLU A 79 -7.12 -3.62 -10.25
N GLY A 80 -7.81 -2.50 -10.30
CA GLY A 80 -9.16 -2.36 -9.77
C GLY A 80 -9.78 -1.07 -10.27
N GLU A 81 -11.10 -1.06 -10.36
CA GLU A 81 -11.88 0.08 -10.83
C GLU A 81 -12.51 0.79 -9.64
N LEU A 82 -12.61 2.11 -9.74
CA LEU A 82 -13.25 2.97 -8.76
C LEU A 82 -14.28 3.84 -9.48
N ASP A 83 -15.53 3.78 -9.03
CA ASP A 83 -16.53 4.75 -9.40
C ASP A 83 -16.30 6.05 -8.63
N GLY A 84 -15.81 7.07 -9.34
CA GLY A 84 -15.51 8.38 -8.76
C GLY A 84 -16.76 9.16 -8.34
N GLU A 85 -17.90 8.96 -9.00
CA GLU A 85 -19.13 9.67 -8.66
C GLU A 85 -19.71 9.09 -7.36
N VAL A 86 -19.72 7.77 -7.22
CA VAL A 86 -20.12 7.10 -5.97
C VAL A 86 -19.18 7.47 -4.82
N LEU A 87 -17.86 7.50 -5.05
CA LEU A 87 -16.90 7.95 -4.03
C LEU A 87 -17.19 9.38 -3.56
N MET A 88 -17.60 10.25 -4.48
CA MET A 88 -17.98 11.64 -4.22
C MET A 88 -19.41 11.77 -3.66
N GLY A 89 -20.11 10.66 -3.39
CA GLY A 89 -21.45 10.64 -2.83
C GLY A 89 -22.55 11.06 -3.81
N LYS A 90 -22.27 10.99 -5.12
CA LYS A 90 -23.26 11.22 -6.17
C LYS A 90 -23.85 9.87 -6.59
N SER A 91 -25.14 9.91 -6.91
CA SER A 91 -26.00 8.78 -7.29
C SER A 91 -26.50 8.93 -8.72
#